data_AF-A0A933A2D6-F1
#
_entry.id   AF-A0A933A2D6-F1
#
_cell.length_a   1.000
_cell.length_b   1.000
_cell.length_c   1.000
_cell.angle_alpha   90.00
_cell.angle_beta   90.00
_cell.angle_gamma   90.00
#
_symmetry.space_group_name_H-M   'P 1'
#
loop_
_entity.id
_entity.type
_entity.pdbx_description
1 polymer ?
#
loop_
_entity_poly.entity_id
_entity_poly.type
_entity_poly.pdbx_seq_one_letter_code
_entity_poly.pdbx_strand_id
1 'polypeptide(L)'
;MTRHIVVTATGDALIERRMPQYPDEPFQRMLTLIRSADVAFTNLETVLSNYRGSPIVETGVNLSAEAGVARDLQRMGFNVTSFANNHTLNYGEEAVLTTLQVLE
;
A
#
# COMPACT_ATOMS: atom_id res chain seq x y z
N MET A 1 -13.25 -31.96 7.68
CA MET A 1 -13.90 -30.64 7.72
C MET A 1 -13.29 -29.79 6.63
N THR A 2 -14.09 -29.21 5.74
CA THR A 2 -13.61 -28.30 4.69
C THR A 2 -13.27 -26.95 5.33
N ARG A 3 -12.06 -26.44 5.11
CA ARG A 3 -11.67 -25.09 5.56
C ARG A 3 -11.91 -24.13 4.41
N HIS A 4 -12.71 -23.10 4.64
CA HIS A 4 -12.91 -22.00 3.69
C HIS A 4 -11.83 -20.93 3.94
N ILE A 5 -11.31 -20.34 2.87
CA ILE A 5 -10.41 -19.19 2.91
C ILE A 5 -11.13 -18.04 2.22
N VAL A 6 -11.22 -16.90 2.89
CA VAL A 6 -11.79 -15.65 2.36
C VAL A 6 -10.67 -14.73 1.93
N VAL A 7 -10.77 -14.22 0.69
CA VAL A 7 -9.81 -13.28 0.13
C VAL A 7 -10.53 -11.97 -0.21
N THR A 8 -10.02 -10.86 0.30
CA THR A 8 -10.35 -9.50 -0.16
C THR A 8 -9.16 -8.97 -0.94
N ALA A 9 -9.38 -8.48 -2.16
CA ALA A 9 -8.35 -7.88 -2.98
C ALA A 9 -8.80 -6.50 -3.47
N THR A 10 -7.93 -5.52 -3.32
CA THR A 10 -8.12 -4.18 -3.91
C THR A 10 -7.10 -3.96 -5.03
N GLY A 11 -7.40 -2.96 -5.87
CA GLY A 11 -6.48 -2.48 -6.88
C GLY A 11 -5.42 -1.56 -6.28
N ASP A 12 -5.10 -0.50 -7.01
CA ASP A 12 -3.97 0.36 -6.73
C ASP A 12 -4.18 1.27 -5.51
N ALA A 13 -3.31 1.09 -4.52
CA ALA A 13 -3.17 1.97 -3.37
C ALA A 13 -2.23 3.13 -3.69
N LEU A 14 -2.75 4.12 -4.41
CA LEU A 14 -2.11 5.40 -4.67
C LEU A 14 -2.23 6.33 -3.45
N ILE A 15 -1.57 5.97 -2.35
CA ILE A 15 -1.64 6.69 -1.07
C ILE A 15 -0.32 7.43 -0.80
N GLU A 16 -0.29 8.72 -1.11
CA GLU A 16 0.90 9.56 -0.93
C GLU A 16 1.01 10.18 0.48
N ARG A 17 -0.06 10.10 1.29
CA ARG A 17 -0.15 10.77 2.59
C ARG A 17 -0.69 9.84 3.66
N ARG A 18 -0.30 10.10 4.92
CA ARG A 18 -0.82 9.40 6.09
C ARG A 18 -2.35 9.45 6.12
N MET A 19 -2.97 8.30 6.27
CA MET A 19 -4.44 8.18 6.29
C MET A 19 -4.93 8.40 7.72
N PRO A 20 -5.72 9.44 8.01
CA PRO A 20 -6.32 9.61 9.33
C PRO A 20 -7.36 8.51 9.61
N GLN A 21 -7.89 8.49 10.83
CA GLN A 21 -9.07 7.69 11.14
C GLN A 21 -10.30 8.47 10.67
N TYR A 22 -10.96 7.98 9.63
CA TYR A 22 -12.22 8.57 9.18
C TYR A 22 -13.39 7.92 9.92
N PRO A 23 -14.25 8.69 10.60
CA PRO A 23 -15.38 8.13 11.35
C PRO A 23 -16.59 7.83 10.46
N ASP A 24 -16.56 8.17 9.17
CA ASP A 24 -17.71 8.02 8.29
C ASP A 24 -18.06 6.54 8.08
N GLU A 25 -19.36 6.28 8.07
CA GLU A 25 -19.90 4.93 8.04
C GLU A 25 -19.52 4.16 6.76
N PRO A 26 -19.48 4.77 5.55
CA PRO A 26 -18.97 4.10 4.35
C PRO A 26 -17.53 3.61 4.48
N PHE A 27 -16.62 4.43 5.01
CA PHE A 27 -15.24 4.03 5.26
C PHE A 27 -15.14 2.88 6.27
N GLN A 28 -15.90 2.94 7.37
CA GLN A 28 -15.90 1.88 8.39
C GLN A 28 -16.42 0.54 7.84
N ARG A 29 -17.43 0.55 6.96
CA ARG A 29 -17.89 -0.68 6.28
C ARG A 29 -16.81 -1.28 5.38
N MET A 30 -16.09 -0.45 4.63
CA MET A 30 -14.97 -0.92 3.80
C MET A 30 -13.89 -1.58 4.66
N LEU A 31 -13.51 -0.97 5.78
CA LEU A 31 -12.54 -1.56 6.70
C LEU A 31 -13.04 -2.88 7.30
N THR A 32 -14.34 -2.99 7.58
CA THR A 32 -14.94 -4.24 8.07
C THR A 32 -14.79 -5.37 7.06
N LEU A 33 -15.03 -5.10 5.76
CA LEU A 33 -14.85 -6.08 4.68
C LEU A 33 -13.38 -6.53 4.57
N ILE A 34 -12.45 -5.59 4.58
CA ILE A 34 -11.00 -5.89 4.50
C ILE A 34 -10.57 -6.76 5.68
N ARG A 35 -10.92 -6.36 6.91
CA ARG A 35 -10.53 -7.03 8.15
C ARG A 35 -11.18 -8.40 8.36
N SER A 36 -12.28 -8.71 7.67
CA SER A 36 -12.95 -10.00 7.78
C SER A 36 -12.30 -11.12 6.96
N ALA A 37 -11.36 -10.80 6.06
CA ALA A 37 -10.72 -11.77 5.19
C ALA A 37 -9.52 -12.46 5.86
N ASP A 38 -9.28 -13.71 5.50
CA ASP A 38 -8.03 -14.40 5.86
C ASP A 38 -6.83 -13.78 5.13
N VAL A 39 -7.04 -13.38 3.87
CA VAL A 39 -6.06 -12.68 3.03
C VAL A 39 -6.67 -11.37 2.53
N ALA A 40 -6.06 -10.26 2.92
CA ALA A 40 -6.43 -8.91 2.51
C ALA A 40 -5.27 -8.31 1.71
N PHE A 41 -5.43 -8.29 0.39
CA PHE A 41 -4.44 -7.86 -0.59
C PHE A 41 -4.70 -6.43 -1.08
N THR A 42 -3.63 -5.67 -1.30
CA THR A 42 -3.65 -4.41 -2.08
C THR A 42 -2.41 -4.27 -2.97
N ASN A 43 -2.52 -3.65 -4.15
CA ASN A 43 -1.35 -3.30 -4.96
C ASN A 43 -0.77 -1.96 -4.47
N LEU A 44 0.42 -1.95 -3.90
CA LEU A 44 1.10 -0.73 -3.46
C LEU A 44 1.74 -0.05 -4.68
N GLU A 45 1.04 0.94 -5.25
CA GLU A 45 1.48 1.70 -6.43
C GLU A 45 2.20 3.00 -6.03
N THR A 46 3.08 2.92 -5.04
CA THR A 46 3.82 4.06 -4.50
C THR A 46 5.09 3.58 -3.80
N VAL A 47 6.19 4.32 -3.91
CA VAL A 47 7.40 4.02 -3.13
C VAL A 47 7.34 4.68 -1.75
N LEU A 48 7.71 3.94 -0.71
CA LEU A 48 7.67 4.38 0.69
C LEU A 48 9.02 4.96 1.14
N SER A 49 9.60 5.84 0.32
CA SER A 49 10.96 6.38 0.52
C SER A 49 10.99 7.76 1.17
N ASN A 50 9.86 8.29 1.67
CA ASN A 50 9.76 9.66 2.18
C ASN A 50 10.22 10.72 1.16
N TYR A 51 9.88 10.53 -0.12
CA TYR A 51 10.31 11.39 -1.24
C TYR A 51 11.84 11.47 -1.42
N ARG A 52 12.58 10.47 -0.92
CA ARG A 52 14.04 10.35 -1.10
C ARG A 52 14.37 9.39 -2.23
N GLY A 53 15.58 9.53 -2.76
CA GLY A 53 16.09 8.82 -3.93
C GLY A 53 16.24 9.75 -5.13
N SER A 54 16.43 9.17 -6.31
CA SER A 54 16.56 9.92 -7.56
C SER A 54 15.27 9.79 -8.37
N PRO A 55 14.44 10.84 -8.45
CA PRO A 55 13.24 10.82 -9.27
C PRO A 55 13.59 10.44 -10.70
N ILE A 56 12.91 9.45 -11.27
CA ILE A 56 13.16 9.06 -12.65
C ILE A 56 12.49 10.05 -13.60
N VAL A 57 13.12 10.26 -14.75
CA VAL A 57 12.51 11.01 -15.85
C VAL A 57 11.68 10.04 -16.67
N GLU A 58 10.44 9.83 -16.24
CA GLU A 58 9.47 8.97 -16.90
C GLU A 58 8.31 9.81 -17.47
N THR A 59 7.56 9.27 -18.44
CA THR A 59 6.30 9.87 -18.87
C THR A 59 5.24 9.61 -17.82
N GLY A 60 5.17 10.44 -16.78
CA GLY A 60 4.21 10.24 -15.70
C GLY A 60 4.51 11.06 -14.45
N VAL A 61 3.88 10.65 -13.35
CA VAL A 61 4.07 11.21 -12.01
C VAL A 61 5.02 10.32 -11.21
N ASN A 62 5.95 10.93 -10.49
CA ASN A 62 6.76 10.22 -9.51
C ASN A 62 6.02 10.20 -8.18
N LEU A 63 5.60 9.01 -7.76
CA LEU A 63 4.78 8.79 -6.59
C LEU A 63 5.62 8.27 -5.43
N SER A 64 5.57 9.00 -4.31
CA SER A 64 6.20 8.57 -3.07
C SER A 64 5.34 8.96 -1.87
N ALA A 65 5.57 8.28 -0.76
CA ALA A 65 4.89 8.56 0.49
C ALA A 65 5.80 8.40 1.70
N GLU A 66 5.29 8.84 2.84
CA GLU A 66 5.91 8.53 4.12
C GLU A 66 5.89 7.01 4.38
N ALA A 67 6.98 6.44 4.91
CA ALA A 67 7.06 5.03 5.31
C ALA A 67 5.91 4.59 6.24
N GLY A 68 5.37 5.52 7.03
CA GLY A 68 4.23 5.28 7.89
C GLY A 68 2.93 4.88 7.17
N VAL A 69 2.80 5.07 5.86
CA VAL A 69 1.66 4.58 5.07
C VAL A 69 1.55 3.06 5.12
N ALA A 70 2.66 2.31 5.21
CA ALA A 70 2.61 0.85 5.42
C ALA A 70 1.85 0.49 6.70
N ARG A 71 2.09 1.23 7.79
CA ARG A 71 1.35 1.02 9.05
C ARG A 71 -0.12 1.40 8.94
N ASP A 72 -0.44 2.40 8.12
CA ASP A 72 -1.84 2.76 7.87
C ASP A 72 -2.57 1.65 7.10
N LEU A 73 -1.95 1.08 6.07
CA LEU A 73 -2.48 -0.08 5.33
C LEU A 73 -2.67 -1.30 6.25
N GLN A 74 -1.67 -1.59 7.10
CA GLN A 74 -1.78 -2.66 8.10
C GLN A 74 -2.93 -2.40 9.08
N ARG A 75 -3.08 -1.16 9.57
CA ARG A 75 -4.19 -0.75 10.44
C ARG A 75 -5.55 -0.87 9.74
N MET A 76 -5.63 -0.65 8.43
CA MET A 76 -6.83 -0.86 7.64
C MET A 76 -7.21 -2.35 7.52
N GLY A 77 -6.25 -3.25 7.70
CA GLY A 77 -6.45 -4.70 7.72
C GLY A 77 -5.75 -5.45 6.59
N PHE A 78 -5.01 -4.77 5.71
CA PHE A 78 -4.23 -5.43 4.67
C PHE A 78 -3.07 -6.21 5.28
N ASN A 79 -2.86 -7.43 4.79
CA ASN A 79 -1.81 -8.34 5.27
C ASN A 79 -0.95 -8.91 4.14
N VAL A 80 -1.28 -8.60 2.88
CA VAL A 80 -0.46 -8.91 1.70
C VAL A 80 -0.45 -7.68 0.79
N THR A 81 0.69 -7.40 0.15
CA THR A 81 0.77 -6.39 -0.90
C THR A 81 1.65 -6.84 -2.05
N SER A 82 1.35 -6.33 -3.26
CA SER A 82 2.28 -6.34 -4.39
C SER A 82 2.97 -4.99 -4.47
N PHE A 83 4.26 -4.96 -4.81
CA PHE A 83 4.99 -3.73 -5.07
C PHE A 83 5.63 -3.72 -6.48
N ALA A 84 5.53 -4.81 -7.24
CA ALA A 84 6.05 -4.87 -8.61
C ALA A 84 5.00 -4.30 -9.59
N ASN A 85 5.14 -3.04 -9.96
CA ASN A 85 4.28 -2.31 -10.90
C ASN A 85 5.07 -1.18 -11.59
N ASN A 86 4.39 -0.38 -12.41
CA ASN A 86 5.00 0.72 -13.17
C ASN A 86 5.55 1.86 -12.28
N HIS A 87 5.14 1.97 -11.02
CA HIS A 87 5.62 3.02 -10.11
C HIS A 87 6.74 2.58 -9.17
N THR A 88 7.14 1.29 -9.19
CA THR A 88 8.20 0.73 -8.35
C THR A 88 9.50 1.54 -8.40
N LEU A 89 9.86 2.07 -9.57
CA LEU A 89 11.13 2.76 -9.80
C LEU A 89 11.04 4.29 -9.75
N ASN A 90 9.91 4.89 -9.32
CA ASN A 90 9.71 6.35 -9.38
C ASN A 90 10.80 7.20 -8.69
N TYR A 91 11.51 6.66 -7.69
CA TYR A 91 12.65 7.32 -7.06
C TYR A 91 13.96 6.50 -7.14
N GLY A 92 14.06 5.66 -8.18
CA GLY A 92 15.21 4.81 -8.44
C GLY A 92 15.32 3.62 -7.49
N GLU A 93 16.41 2.87 -7.65
CA GLU A 93 16.67 1.61 -6.92
C GLU A 93 16.76 1.83 -5.39
N GLU A 94 17.27 2.98 -4.93
CA GLU A 94 17.34 3.31 -3.51
C GLU A 94 15.94 3.32 -2.87
N ALA A 95 14.95 3.87 -3.58
CA ALA A 95 13.57 3.92 -3.10
C ALA A 95 12.91 2.54 -3.12
N VAL A 96 13.26 1.68 -4.08
CA VAL A 96 12.84 0.26 -4.10
C VAL A 96 13.34 -0.44 -2.84
N LEU A 97 14.64 -0.37 -2.57
CA LEU A 97 15.26 -1.03 -1.42
C LEU A 97 14.70 -0.49 -0.09
N THR A 98 14.52 0.84 0.00
CA THR A 98 13.89 1.47 1.17
C THR A 98 12.45 0.97 1.36
N THR A 99 11.67 0.86 0.28
CA THR A 99 10.29 0.37 0.36
C THR A 99 10.24 -1.09 0.81
N LEU A 100 11.14 -1.94 0.29
CA LEU A 100 11.23 -3.34 0.73
C LEU A 100 11.55 -3.43 2.23
N GLN A 101 12.50 -2.63 2.74
CA GLN A 101 12.81 -2.57 4.17
C GLN A 101 11.63 -2.10 5.04
N VAL A 102 10.74 -1.25 4.50
CA VAL A 102 9.54 -0.78 5.20
C VAL A 102 8.44 -1.86 5.25
N LEU A 103 8.44 -2.79 4.29
CA LEU A 103 7.43 -3.84 4.15
C LEU A 103 7.80 -5.17 4.87
N GLU A 104 9.06 -5.32 5.29
CA GLU A 104 9.53 -6.43 6.16
C GLU A 104 9.12 -6.24 7.62
#